data_AF-A0A962W9G7-F1
#
_entry.id   AF-A0A962W9G7-F1
#
_cell.length_a   1.000
_cell.length_b   1.000
_cell.length_c   1.000
_cell.angle_alpha   90.00
_cell.angle_beta   90.00
_cell.angle_gamma   90.00
#
_symmetry.space_group_name_H-M   'P 1'
#
loop_
_entity.id
_entity.type
_entity.pdbx_description
1 polymer ?
#
loop_
_entity_poly.entity_id
_entity_poly.type
_entity_poly.pdbx_seq_one_letter_code
_entity_poly.pdbx_strand_id
1 'polypeptide(L)'
;GVFDIDRMGDLATPGLVFFVTLPGPQDMMKAFDYMLETAQAVARNLEGDVLDEARNPLSKQSLEHSRQQVRDLERRMLARTR
;
A
#
# COMPACT_ATOMS: atom_id res chain seq x y z
N GLY A 1 -3.35 2.02 -14.25
CA GLY A 1 -2.43 2.05 -15.40
C GLY A 1 -2.22 0.63 -15.89
N VAL A 2 -1.55 0.47 -17.03
CA VAL A 2 -1.13 -0.84 -17.55
C VAL A 2 0.38 -0.80 -17.82
N PHE A 3 1.05 -1.92 -17.61
CA PHE A 3 2.47 -2.08 -17.87
C PHE A 3 2.65 -2.99 -19.07
N ASP A 4 3.42 -2.55 -20.05
CA ASP A 4 3.90 -3.40 -21.15
C ASP A 4 5.23 -4.01 -20.72
N ILE A 5 5.25 -5.32 -20.49
CA ILE A 5 6.43 -6.04 -19.98
C ILE A 5 7.56 -6.01 -21.01
N ASP A 6 7.22 -6.10 -22.31
CA ASP A 6 8.21 -6.12 -23.39
C ASP A 6 8.90 -4.76 -23.57
N ARG A 7 8.26 -3.68 -23.08
CA ARG A 7 8.76 -2.30 -23.17
C ARG A 7 9.05 -1.67 -21.81
N MET A 8 9.15 -2.48 -20.76
CA MET A 8 9.27 -1.98 -19.39
C MET A 8 10.57 -1.24 -19.12
N GLY A 9 11.66 -1.58 -19.83
CA GLY A 9 12.95 -0.90 -19.70
C GLY A 9 12.93 0.58 -20.11
N ASP A 10 12.01 0.95 -21.01
CA ASP A 10 11.85 2.33 -21.51
C ASP A 10 10.74 3.10 -20.78
N LEU A 11 10.07 2.46 -19.82
CA LEU A 11 8.93 3.06 -19.14
C LEU A 11 9.37 4.20 -18.22
N ALA A 12 8.91 5.41 -18.54
CA ALA A 12 8.96 6.56 -17.65
C ALA A 12 7.53 6.90 -17.18
N THR A 13 7.34 7.02 -15.87
CA THR A 13 6.07 7.43 -15.25
C THR A 13 6.34 8.42 -14.11
N PRO A 14 5.46 9.41 -13.86
CA PRO A 14 5.58 10.29 -12.70
C PRO A 14 5.52 9.54 -11.35
N GLY A 15 5.00 8.31 -11.33
CA GLY A 15 4.95 7.49 -10.13
C GLY A 15 4.17 6.19 -10.30
N LEU A 16 4.13 5.44 -9.19
CA LEU A 16 3.42 4.18 -9.05
C LEU A 16 2.44 4.29 -7.87
N VAL A 17 1.31 3.59 -7.96
CA VAL A 17 0.33 3.52 -6.88
C VAL A 17 0.18 2.07 -6.46
N PHE A 18 0.43 1.80 -5.18
CA PHE A 18 0.21 0.52 -4.55
C PHE A 18 -1.08 0.60 -3.73
N PHE A 19 -1.94 -0.41 -3.86
CA PHE A 19 -3.18 -0.48 -3.10
C PHE A 19 -3.47 -1.94 -2.73
N VAL A 20 -4.17 -2.12 -1.61
CA VAL A 20 -4.68 -3.40 -1.14
C VAL A 20 -6.17 -3.27 -0.94
N THR A 21 -6.95 -4.20 -1.50
CA THR A 21 -8.40 -4.21 -1.32
C THR A 21 -8.75 -5.02 -0.07
N LEU A 22 -9.39 -4.35 0.89
CA LEU A 22 -9.86 -4.95 2.13
C LEU A 22 -11.39 -4.73 2.26
N PRO A 23 -12.15 -5.75 2.71
CA PRO A 23 -11.68 -7.07 3.13
C PRO A 23 -11.40 -8.01 1.95
N GLY A 24 -10.63 -9.07 2.20
CA GLY A 24 -10.30 -10.08 1.19
C GLY A 24 -9.19 -11.03 1.65
N PRO A 25 -8.00 -10.51 2.01
CA PRO A 25 -6.94 -11.30 2.61
C PRO A 25 -7.36 -11.94 3.94
N GLN A 26 -6.81 -13.13 4.23
CA GLN A 26 -7.03 -13.81 5.52
C GLN A 26 -6.46 -13.02 6.70
N ASP A 27 -5.31 -12.38 6.50
CA ASP A 27 -4.66 -11.47 7.46
C ASP A 27 -4.50 -10.11 6.77
N MET A 28 -5.34 -9.16 7.16
CA MET A 28 -5.42 -7.85 6.49
C MET A 28 -4.23 -6.97 6.87
N MET A 29 -3.80 -7.02 8.13
CA MET A 29 -2.62 -6.29 8.59
C MET A 29 -1.37 -6.75 7.86
N LYS A 30 -1.18 -8.06 7.74
CA LYS A 30 -0.04 -8.62 7.01
C LYS A 30 -0.06 -8.27 5.52
N ALA A 31 -1.23 -8.27 4.89
CA ALA A 31 -1.37 -7.84 3.51
C ALA A 31 -1.00 -6.36 3.31
N PHE A 32 -1.41 -5.49 4.24
CA PHE A 32 -1.00 -4.08 4.27
C PHE A 32 0.51 -3.93 4.45
N ASP A 33 1.11 -4.70 5.38
CA ASP A 33 2.56 -4.70 5.62
C ASP A 33 3.36 -5.09 4.38
N TYR A 34 2.97 -6.16 3.71
CA TYR A 34 3.63 -6.57 2.47
C TYR A 34 3.49 -5.55 1.35
N MET A 35 2.34 -4.89 1.21
CA MET A 35 2.17 -3.81 0.24
C MET A 35 3.14 -2.66 0.54
N LEU A 36 3.22 -2.24 1.81
CA LEU A 36 4.10 -1.16 2.24
C LEU A 36 5.59 -1.50 2.03
N GLU A 37 6.00 -2.70 2.43
CA GLU A 37 7.37 -3.19 2.23
C GLU A 37 7.74 -3.21 0.73
N THR A 38 6.81 -3.64 -0.12
CA THR A 38 6.98 -3.64 -1.58
C THR A 38 7.12 -2.22 -2.12
N ALA A 39 6.25 -1.29 -1.71
CA ALA A 39 6.32 0.10 -2.14
C ALA A 39 7.66 0.75 -1.74
N GLN A 40 8.12 0.51 -0.51
CA GLN A 40 9.41 1.00 -0.02
C GLN A 40 10.60 0.37 -0.77
N ALA A 41 10.54 -0.92 -1.09
CA ALA A 41 11.59 -1.59 -1.86
C ALA A 41 11.69 -1.03 -3.29
N VAL A 42 10.55 -0.82 -3.95
CA VAL A 42 10.51 -0.23 -5.29
C VAL A 42 11.01 1.21 -5.26
N ALA A 43 10.57 2.02 -4.28
CA ALA A 43 11.06 3.40 -4.11
C ALA A 43 12.58 3.45 -3.92
N ARG A 44 13.15 2.58 -3.07
CA ARG A 44 14.62 2.49 -2.89
C ARG A 44 15.36 2.13 -4.18
N ASN A 45 14.84 1.19 -4.96
CA ASN A 45 15.48 0.73 -6.19
C ASN A 45 15.37 1.74 -7.35
N LEU A 46 14.37 2.61 -7.32
CA LEU A 46 14.12 3.64 -8.33
C LEU A 46 14.51 5.05 -7.86
N GLU A 47 15.17 5.16 -6.71
CA GLU A 47 15.56 6.44 -6.10
C GLU A 47 14.37 7.42 -5.95
N GLY A 48 13.19 6.88 -5.62
CA GLY A 48 11.94 7.63 -5.44
C GLY A 48 11.51 7.78 -3.99
N ASP A 49 10.48 8.60 -3.78
CA ASP A 49 9.85 8.81 -2.48
C ASP A 49 8.58 7.95 -2.32
N VAL A 50 8.30 7.53 -1.09
CA VAL A 50 7.02 6.92 -0.74
C VAL A 50 6.09 8.00 -0.21
N LEU A 51 4.91 8.11 -0.81
CA LEU A 51 3.88 9.08 -0.43
C LEU A 51 2.65 8.39 0.16
N ASP A 52 1.90 9.12 0.99
CA ASP A 52 0.58 8.72 1.46
C ASP A 52 -0.52 8.98 0.40
N GLU A 53 -1.77 8.65 0.73
CA GLU A 53 -2.93 8.83 -0.15
C GLU A 53 -3.20 10.30 -0.52
N ALA A 54 -2.73 11.25 0.30
CA ALA A 54 -2.81 12.68 0.06
C ALA A 54 -1.58 13.24 -0.66
N ARG A 55 -0.67 12.36 -1.12
CA ARG A 55 0.61 12.68 -1.78
C ARG A 55 1.59 13.45 -0.90
N ASN A 56 1.49 13.33 0.41
CA ASN A 56 2.52 13.84 1.31
C ASN A 56 3.60 12.78 1.54
N PRO A 57 4.85 13.17 1.85
CA PRO A 57 5.88 12.22 2.25
C PRO A 57 5.38 11.30 3.38
N LEU A 58 5.56 9.99 3.19
CA LEU A 58 5.07 9.02 4.15
C LEU A 58 5.76 9.23 5.51
N SER A 59 4.95 9.40 6.55
CA SER A 59 5.42 9.61 7.91
C SER A 59 5.04 8.44 8.79
N LYS A 60 5.68 8.33 9.97
CA LYS A 60 5.26 7.36 10.99
C LYS A 60 3.80 7.57 11.40
N GLN A 61 3.35 8.83 11.47
CA GLN A 61 1.99 9.16 11.86
C GLN A 61 0.97 8.69 10.82
N SER A 62 1.20 8.95 9.53
CA SER A 62 0.27 8.52 8.47
C SER A 62 0.23 6.99 8.35
N LEU A 63 1.37 6.33 8.50
CA LEU A 63 1.46 4.87 8.53
C LEU A 63 0.67 4.25 9.70
N GLU A 64 0.82 4.77 10.91
CA GLU A 64 0.04 4.30 12.06
C GLU A 64 -1.46 4.57 11.88
N HIS A 65 -1.82 5.69 11.23
CA HIS A 65 -3.21 5.96 10.87
C HIS A 65 -3.78 4.88 9.95
N SER A 66 -3.07 4.51 8.87
CA SER A 66 -3.50 3.44 7.96
C SER A 66 -3.61 2.09 8.68
N ARG A 67 -2.65 1.74 9.55
CA ARG A 67 -2.73 0.52 10.38
C ARG A 67 -3.97 0.53 11.27
N GLN A 68 -4.29 1.68 11.87
CA GLN A 68 -5.47 1.81 12.71
C GLN A 68 -6.77 1.56 11.92
N GLN A 69 -6.86 2.07 10.69
CA GLN A 69 -8.00 1.81 9.82
C GLN A 69 -8.18 0.32 9.50
N VAL A 70 -7.08 -0.41 9.27
CA VAL A 70 -7.10 -1.87 9.06
C VAL A 70 -7.64 -2.59 10.31
N ARG A 71 -7.11 -2.25 11.50
CA ARG A 71 -7.59 -2.83 12.78
C ARG A 71 -9.07 -2.53 13.03
N ASP A 72 -9.52 -1.33 12.68
CA ASP A 72 -10.92 -0.91 12.84
C ASP A 72 -11.85 -1.69 11.88
N LEU A 73 -11.38 -1.99 10.68
CA LEU A 73 -12.10 -2.87 9.76
C LEU A 73 -12.21 -4.29 10.30
N GLU A 74 -11.11 -4.89 10.76
CA GLU A 74 -11.10 -6.24 11.35
C GLU A 74 -12.06 -6.35 12.54
N ARG A 75 -12.01 -5.36 13.45
CA ARG A 75 -12.93 -5.29 14.61
C ARG A 75 -14.39 -5.21 14.20
N ARG A 76 -14.72 -4.36 13.21
CA ARG A 76 -16.08 -4.25 12.68
C ARG A 76 -16.57 -5.54 12.05
N MET A 77 -15.70 -6.30 11.39
CA MET A 77 -16.07 -7.57 10.78
C MET A 77 -16.30 -8.66 11.82
N LEU A 78 -15.43 -8.78 12.83
CA LEU A 78 -15.62 -9.72 13.94
C LEU A 78 -16.93 -9.46 14.70
N ALA A 79 -17.33 -8.19 14.86
CA ALA A 79 -18.59 -7.83 15.48
C ALA A 79 -19.82 -8.20 14.63
N ARG A 80 -19.70 -8.27 13.29
CA ARG A 80 -20.80 -8.64 12.38
C ARG A 80 -20.96 -10.14 12.19
N THR A 81 -19.92 -10.92 12.45
CA THR A 81 -19.94 -12.39 12.38
C THR A 81 -20.47 -13.02 13.69
N ARG A 82 -20.72 -12.20 14.72
CA ARG A 82 -21.28 -12.60 16.01
C ARG A 82 -22.79 -12.48 16.05
#